data_AF-A0A1M6CJM8-F1
#
_entry.id   AF-A0A1M6CJM8-F1
#
_cell.length_a   1.000
_cell.length_b   1.000
_cell.length_c   1.000
_cell.angle_alpha   90.00
_cell.angle_beta   90.00
_cell.angle_gamma   90.00
#
_symmetry.space_group_name_H-M   'P 1'
#
loop_
_entity.id
_entity.type
_entity.pdbx_description
1 polymer ?
#
loop_
_entity_poly.entity_id
_entity_poly.type
_entity_poly.pdbx_seq_one_letter_code
_entity_poly.pdbx_strand_id
1 'polypeptide(L)'
;MRKYVSYDELRSAMFKANEEGKEISGGITFTEDSFNKPYDERGRTYLFTSDNKAFQHGKISNSIWANCEDGTDDGVKLSNYLYDWKIEKCFIES
;
A
#
# COMPACT_ATOMS: atom_id res chain seq x y z
N MET A 1 -13.32 1.30 -8.75
CA MET A 1 -13.93 0.19 -7.95
C MET A 1 -12.80 -0.62 -7.36
N ARG A 2 -12.82 -0.95 -6.06
CA ARG A 2 -11.74 -1.74 -5.44
C ARG A 2 -11.80 -3.20 -5.88
N LYS A 3 -10.69 -3.72 -6.40
CA LYS A 3 -10.49 -5.14 -6.65
C LYS A 3 -9.58 -5.71 -5.56
N TYR A 4 -10.13 -6.57 -4.71
CA TYR A 4 -9.35 -7.23 -3.67
C TYR A 4 -8.45 -8.32 -4.27
N VAL A 5 -7.21 -8.35 -3.80
CA VAL A 5 -6.13 -9.22 -4.29
C VAL A 5 -5.23 -9.62 -3.13
N SER A 6 -4.36 -10.60 -3.33
CA SER A 6 -3.25 -10.86 -2.41
C SER A 6 -2.21 -9.74 -2.44
N TYR A 7 -1.34 -9.70 -1.42
CA TYR A 7 -0.23 -8.73 -1.40
C TYR A 7 0.74 -8.92 -2.57
N ASP A 8 1.03 -10.17 -2.95
CA ASP A 8 1.90 -10.46 -4.09
C ASP A 8 1.27 -9.99 -5.41
N GLU A 9 -0.03 -10.22 -5.61
CA GLU A 9 -0.75 -9.72 -6.78
C GLU A 9 -0.80 -8.19 -6.83
N LEU A 10 -1.02 -7.51 -5.69
CA LEU A 10 -0.94 -6.06 -5.59
C LEU A 10 0.45 -5.57 -6.02
N ARG A 11 1.51 -6.17 -5.48
CA ARG A 11 2.89 -5.81 -5.78
C ARG A 11 3.21 -6.04 -7.26
N SER A 12 2.86 -7.19 -7.83
CA SER A 12 3.06 -7.49 -9.25
C SER A 12 2.29 -6.53 -10.16
N ALA A 13 1.06 -6.16 -9.81
CA ALA A 13 0.29 -5.19 -10.57
C ALA A 13 0.94 -3.80 -10.57
N MET A 14 1.47 -3.36 -9.43
CA MET A 14 2.17 -2.07 -9.30
C MET A 14 3.44 -2.02 -10.14
N PHE A 15 4.27 -3.08 -10.11
CA PHE A 15 5.45 -3.18 -10.98
C PHE A 15 5.06 -3.14 -12.45
N LYS A 16 4.09 -3.97 -12.86
CA LYS A 16 3.64 -4.03 -14.25
C LYS A 16 3.09 -2.68 -14.73
N ALA A 17 2.29 -2.01 -13.91
CA ALA A 17 1.77 -0.69 -14.26
C ALA A 17 2.89 0.33 -14.42
N ASN A 18 3.88 0.34 -13.52
CA ASN A 18 5.05 1.21 -13.65
C ASN A 18 5.83 0.94 -14.95
N GLU A 19 6.12 -0.33 -15.26
CA GLU A 19 6.81 -0.73 -16.50
C GLU A 19 6.06 -0.30 -17.77
N GLU A 20 4.72 -0.37 -17.74
CA GLU A 20 3.85 0.04 -18.85
C GLU A 20 3.61 1.56 -18.90
N GLY A 21 4.19 2.35 -18.00
CA GLY A 21 3.97 3.80 -17.90
C GLY A 21 2.54 4.18 -17.49
N LYS A 22 1.83 3.27 -16.81
CA LYS A 22 0.47 3.45 -16.30
C LYS A 22 0.50 3.80 -14.82
N GLU A 23 -0.32 4.77 -14.45
CA GLU A 23 -0.58 5.09 -13.05
C GLU A 23 -1.81 4.31 -12.59
N ILE A 24 -1.62 3.44 -11.59
CA ILE A 24 -2.71 2.79 -10.85
C ILE A 24 -2.53 3.07 -9.36
N SER A 25 -3.63 3.02 -8.63
CA SER A 25 -3.65 3.15 -7.18
C SER A 25 -3.96 1.82 -6.52
N GLY A 26 -3.64 1.71 -5.24
CA GLY A 26 -3.96 0.54 -4.45
C GLY A 26 -3.68 0.81 -2.99
N GLY A 27 -3.98 -0.17 -2.15
CA GLY A 27 -3.80 -0.01 -0.72
C GLY A 27 -3.80 -1.30 0.04
N ILE A 28 -3.40 -1.16 1.31
CA ILE A 28 -3.31 -2.23 2.29
C ILE A 28 -4.10 -1.78 3.52
N THR A 29 -5.07 -2.59 3.92
CA THR A 29 -5.73 -2.46 5.22
C THR A 29 -5.04 -3.42 6.18
N PHE A 30 -4.55 -2.90 7.31
CA PHE A 30 -3.99 -3.71 8.39
C PHE A 30 -5.06 -4.05 9.41
N THR A 31 -5.00 -5.25 9.97
CA THR A 31 -5.85 -5.73 11.07
C THR A 31 -5.84 -4.78 12.28
N GLU A 32 -6.94 -4.74 13.03
CA GLU A 32 -7.05 -3.88 14.23
C GLU A 32 -6.00 -4.20 15.31
N ASP A 33 -5.59 -5.46 15.45
CA ASP A 33 -4.58 -5.90 16.43
C ASP A 33 -3.14 -5.48 16.07
N SER A 34 -2.95 -4.82 14.93
CA SER A 34 -1.67 -4.18 14.57
C SER A 34 -1.44 -2.85 15.31
N PHE A 35 -2.46 -2.32 15.99
CA PHE A 35 -2.43 -0.99 16.60
C PHE A 35 -2.69 -1.03 18.11
N ASN A 36 -2.15 -0.05 18.84
CA ASN A 36 -2.35 0.07 20.30
C ASN A 36 -3.69 0.70 20.69
N LYS A 37 -4.47 1.17 19.72
CA LYS A 37 -5.77 1.83 19.89
C LYS A 37 -6.70 1.36 18.78
N PRO A 38 -8.02 1.32 19.02
CA PRO A 38 -8.97 0.98 17.96
C PRO A 38 -8.97 2.08 16.89
N TYR A 39 -8.77 1.66 15.65
CA TYR A 39 -8.96 2.48 14.45
C TYR A 39 -10.04 1.85 13.59
N ASP A 40 -10.84 2.68 12.93
CA ASP A 40 -11.77 2.18 11.92
C ASP A 40 -11.01 1.70 10.68
N GLU A 41 -11.72 1.12 9.70
CA GLU A 41 -11.08 0.61 8.48
C GLU A 41 -10.27 1.66 7.73
N ARG A 42 -10.71 2.92 7.71
CA ARG A 42 -10.02 3.98 6.96
C ARG A 42 -8.73 4.38 7.67
N GLY A 43 -8.75 4.49 8.99
CA GLY A 43 -7.57 4.81 9.82
C GLY A 43 -6.51 3.71 9.89
N ARG A 44 -6.79 2.53 9.32
CA ARG A 44 -5.83 1.42 9.18
C ARG A 44 -5.58 1.02 7.72
N THR A 45 -6.08 1.83 6.77
CA THR A 45 -5.87 1.61 5.33
C THR A 45 -4.89 2.63 4.78
N TYR A 46 -3.82 2.16 4.15
CA TYR A 46 -2.79 2.99 3.57
C TYR A 46 -2.76 2.86 2.05
N LEU A 47 -2.82 4.00 1.36
CA LEU A 47 -2.93 4.14 -0.09
C LEU A 47 -1.61 4.56 -0.72
N PHE A 48 -1.29 3.99 -1.88
CA PHE A 48 -0.11 4.33 -2.67
C PHE A 48 -0.34 4.05 -4.17
N THR A 49 0.53 4.60 -5.01
CA THR A 49 0.44 4.48 -6.47
C THR A 49 1.59 3.67 -7.07
N SER A 50 1.46 3.25 -8.33
CA SER A 50 2.52 2.61 -9.09
C SER A 50 3.72 3.53 -9.38
N ASP A 51 3.60 4.85 -9.20
CA ASP A 51 4.74 5.78 -9.28
C ASP A 51 5.63 5.75 -8.02
N ASN A 52 5.28 4.92 -7.02
CA ASN A 52 6.16 4.74 -5.88
C ASN A 52 7.55 4.24 -6.32
N LYS A 53 8.61 4.82 -5.75
CA LYS A 53 10.00 4.41 -6.02
C LYS A 53 10.24 2.91 -5.81
N ALA A 54 9.47 2.27 -4.92
CA ALA A 54 9.52 0.83 -4.69
C ALA A 54 9.17 -0.03 -5.92
N PHE A 55 8.46 0.54 -6.90
CA PHE A 55 8.02 -0.16 -8.12
C PHE A 55 8.78 0.26 -9.37
N GLN A 56 9.72 1.21 -9.25
CA GLN A 56 10.54 1.69 -10.36
C GLN A 56 11.80 0.82 -10.52
N HIS A 57 12.01 0.27 -11.71
CA HIS A 57 13.21 -0.52 -12.01
C HIS A 57 14.51 0.31 -11.87
N GLY A 58 15.55 -0.32 -11.32
CA GLY A 58 16.88 0.30 -11.18
C GLY A 58 17.03 1.29 -10.02
N LYS A 59 16.02 1.44 -9.15
CA LYS A 59 16.15 2.21 -7.90
C LYS A 59 16.72 1.34 -6.77
N ILE A 60 17.59 1.94 -5.94
CA ILE A 60 18.18 1.26 -4.77
C ILE A 60 17.16 1.14 -3.61
N SER A 61 16.17 2.02 -3.57
CA SER A 61 15.17 2.04 -2.50
C SER A 61 13.94 1.22 -2.85
N ASN A 62 13.64 0.22 -2.02
CA ASN A 62 12.43 -0.60 -2.09
C ASN A 62 11.35 -0.12 -1.09
N SER A 63 11.44 1.14 -0.64
CA SER A 63 10.57 1.66 0.41
C SER A 63 9.22 2.07 -0.17
N ILE A 64 8.14 1.43 0.26
CA ILE A 64 6.77 1.87 -0.04
C ILE A 64 6.44 3.05 0.86
N TRP A 65 6.00 4.14 0.25
CA TRP A 65 5.50 5.34 0.91
C TRP A 65 4.00 5.46 0.62
N ALA A 66 3.21 5.64 1.66
CA ALA A 66 1.75 5.60 1.56
C ALA A 66 1.11 6.63 2.49
N ASN A 67 -0.14 6.98 2.21
CA ASN A 67 -0.93 7.90 3.02
C ASN A 67 -2.12 7.16 3.62
N CYS A 68 -2.52 7.50 4.84
CA CYS A 68 -3.69 6.92 5.48
C CYS A 68 -4.96 7.39 4.76
N GLU A 69 -5.91 6.48 4.55
CA GLU A 69 -7.16 6.76 3.82
C GLU A 69 -8.07 7.75 4.56
N ASP A 70 -7.95 7.85 5.88
CA ASP A 70 -8.68 8.84 6.67
C ASP A 70 -8.04 10.24 6.67
N GLY A 71 -6.83 10.37 6.10
CA GLY A 71 -6.07 11.62 6.01
C GLY A 71 -5.31 12.01 7.29
N THR A 72 -5.19 11.12 8.27
CA THR A 72 -4.50 11.42 9.54
C THR A 72 -2.98 11.31 9.44
N ASP A 73 -2.47 10.43 8.56
CA ASP A 73 -1.04 10.25 8.32
C ASP A 73 -0.70 10.42 6.82
N ASP A 74 0.28 11.27 6.52
CA ASP A 74 0.82 11.45 5.16
C ASP A 74 2.30 11.08 5.11
N GLY A 75 2.70 10.39 4.04
CA GLY A 75 4.10 10.01 3.84
C GLY A 75 4.60 8.97 4.83
N VAL A 76 3.78 7.96 5.14
CA VAL A 76 4.19 6.83 5.97
C VAL A 76 5.07 5.88 5.17
N LYS A 77 6.28 5.60 5.70
CA LYS A 77 7.17 4.57 5.15
C LYS A 77 6.66 3.18 5.50
N LEU A 78 5.65 2.72 4.77
CA LEU A 78 4.93 1.46 4.99
C LEU A 78 5.85 0.24 5.09
N SER A 79 6.96 0.23 4.33
CA SER A 79 7.98 -0.83 4.39
C SER A 79 8.56 -1.11 5.79
N ASN A 80 8.50 -0.15 6.72
CA ASN A 80 8.92 -0.37 8.10
C ASN A 80 7.92 -1.22 8.91
N TYR A 81 6.66 -1.25 8.48
CA TYR A 81 5.56 -1.86 9.24
C TYR A 81 5.09 -3.18 8.65
N LEU A 82 5.41 -3.48 7.39
CA LEU A 82 4.98 -4.72 6.72
C LEU A 82 5.48 -6.01 7.40
N TYR A 83 6.47 -5.93 8.29
CA TYR A 83 6.98 -7.08 9.06
C TYR A 83 6.26 -7.25 10.41
N ASP A 84 5.79 -6.15 11.02
CA ASP A 84 5.22 -6.15 12.37
C ASP A 84 3.68 -6.09 12.34
N TRP A 85 3.10 -5.42 11.35
CA TRP A 85 1.66 -5.27 11.17
C TRP A 85 1.10 -6.34 10.25
N LYS A 86 -0.07 -6.88 10.60
CA LYS A 86 -0.69 -7.96 9.83
C LYS A 86 -1.66 -7.39 8.82
N ILE A 87 -1.46 -7.75 7.56
CA ILE A 87 -2.35 -7.41 6.45
C ILE A 87 -3.69 -8.12 6.63
N GLU A 88 -4.78 -7.36 6.62
CA GLU A 88 -6.14 -7.90 6.55
C GLU A 88 -6.56 -8.10 5.09
N LYS A 89 -6.35 -7.09 4.25
CA LYS A 89 -6.73 -7.10 2.83
C LYS A 89 -5.89 -6.12 2.02
N CYS A 90 -5.68 -6.46 0.76
CA CYS A 90 -5.03 -5.63 -0.24
C CYS A 90 -6.02 -5.37 -1.38
N PHE A 91 -5.92 -4.22 -2.03
CA PHE A 91 -6.73 -3.92 -3.20
C PHE A 91 -6.00 -3.06 -4.23
N ILE A 92 -6.47 -3.17 -5.48
CA ILE A 92 -6.12 -2.29 -6.58
C ILE A 92 -7.33 -1.40 -6.89
N GLU A 93 -7.06 -0.14 -7.18
CA GLU A 93 -8.03 0.86 -7.60
C GLU A 93 -7.60 1.47 -8.95
N SER A 94 -8.46 1.28 -9.94
CA SER A 94 -8.33 1.76 -11.32
C SER A 94 -9.60 2.49 -11.74
#